data_AF-A0A7K3ZZM3-F1
#
_entry.id   AF-A0A7K3ZZM3-F1
#
_cell.length_a   1.000
_cell.length_b   1.000
_cell.length_c   1.000
_cell.angle_alpha   90.00
_cell.angle_beta   90.00
_cell.angle_gamma   90.00
#
_symmetry.space_group_name_H-M   'P 1'
#
loop_
_entity.id
_entity.type
_entity.pdbx_description
1 polymer ?
#
loop_
_entity_poly.entity_id
_entity_poly.type
_entity_poly.pdbx_seq_one_letter_code
_entity_poly.pdbx_strand_id
1 'polypeptide(L)'
;MGDSRAYDESGYQGMGTPAYGADQAVMVVPDYLSPYDSALPQGYQMGSANPVRLMMEPVDPAGERLVIEENKSLSNQLYIQMGNRILTEGTVMLGEDYVLWARIGGRGGLQLFDYDRLILSQPSVLPGWYRISGAYGDSLGSHLYRFQVAGLSSNDLTVLVSPGGYPTAYSLTGRVVDRSGNGLSGARVTLTNSDGGRFSTSTDQSGYYGLDVAAGQYSINAQHPGYAFIPDQVQVMGGAVSAARPLIGVPFSGPSISAGGTLP
;
A
#
# COMPACT_ATOMS: atom_id res chain seq x y z
N MET A 1 -18.30 -30.52 61.69
CA MET A 1 -19.69 -30.51 61.19
C MET A 1 -20.17 -29.07 61.20
N GLY A 2 -20.66 -28.56 60.06
CA GLY A 2 -21.39 -27.28 59.92
C GLY A 2 -20.51 -26.04 59.78
N ASP A 3 -20.09 -25.62 58.57
CA ASP A 3 -20.81 -24.83 57.55
C ASP A 3 -21.19 -23.39 57.95
N SER A 4 -20.52 -22.43 57.29
CA SER A 4 -21.18 -21.27 56.69
C SER A 4 -20.22 -20.60 55.69
N ARG A 5 -20.19 -21.16 54.48
CA ARG A 5 -19.76 -20.46 53.27
C ARG A 5 -20.79 -19.38 52.96
N ALA A 6 -20.36 -18.11 52.96
CA ALA A 6 -21.15 -17.05 52.37
C ALA A 6 -21.12 -17.23 50.83
N TYR A 7 -22.27 -17.60 50.29
CA TYR A 7 -22.59 -17.45 48.87
C TYR A 7 -23.07 -16.01 48.66
N ASP A 8 -22.43 -15.29 47.75
CA ASP A 8 -23.05 -14.13 47.10
C ASP A 8 -23.02 -14.39 45.59
N GLU A 9 -24.16 -14.77 45.04
CA GLU A 9 -24.43 -14.83 43.61
C GLU A 9 -25.23 -13.58 43.19
N SER A 10 -24.71 -12.93 42.17
CA SER A 10 -25.43 -12.30 41.06
C SER A 10 -26.07 -10.92 41.26
N GLY A 11 -25.80 -10.03 40.28
CA GLY A 11 -26.62 -8.85 40.06
C GLY A 11 -26.02 -7.72 39.23
N TYR A 12 -25.58 -8.01 38.00
CA TYR A 12 -25.41 -7.06 36.88
C TYR A 12 -24.66 -5.73 37.12
N GLN A 13 -23.45 -5.60 36.53
CA GLN A 13 -23.09 -4.41 35.74
C GLN A 13 -21.74 -4.59 35.04
N GLY A 14 -21.71 -4.25 33.76
CA GLY A 14 -20.48 -4.05 32.98
C GLY A 14 -20.18 -5.12 31.94
N MET A 15 -21.00 -5.21 30.88
CA MET A 15 -20.44 -5.63 29.59
C MET A 15 -19.47 -4.53 29.14
N GLY A 16 -18.23 -4.64 29.59
CA GLY A 16 -17.12 -3.91 29.01
C GLY A 16 -16.91 -4.42 27.59
N THR A 17 -17.01 -3.52 26.63
CA THR A 17 -16.52 -3.68 25.26
C THR A 17 -15.15 -4.38 25.25
N PRO A 18 -14.90 -5.39 24.40
CA PRO A 18 -13.56 -5.88 24.19
C PRO A 18 -12.71 -4.73 23.62
N ALA A 19 -11.75 -4.25 24.40
CA ALA A 19 -10.65 -3.45 23.90
C ALA A 19 -9.88 -4.33 22.91
N TYR A 20 -10.01 -4.03 21.61
CA TYR A 20 -9.19 -4.63 20.58
C TYR A 20 -7.74 -4.18 20.82
N GLY A 21 -6.94 -5.06 21.41
CA GLY A 21 -5.51 -4.89 21.59
C GLY A 21 -4.83 -4.80 20.23
N ALA A 22 -4.14 -3.67 20.02
CA ALA A 22 -3.13 -3.53 19.00
C ALA A 22 -1.95 -4.42 19.37
N ASP A 23 -1.90 -5.63 18.83
CA ASP A 23 -0.69 -6.45 18.78
C ASP A 23 -0.87 -7.47 17.63
N GLN A 24 -0.84 -6.96 16.39
CA GLN A 24 -0.47 -7.82 15.27
C GLN A 24 1.05 -7.88 15.26
N ALA A 25 1.61 -9.08 15.41
CA ALA A 25 3.05 -9.31 15.34
C ALA A 25 3.57 -8.81 14.00
N VAL A 26 4.18 -7.63 14.01
CA VAL A 26 4.88 -7.08 12.85
C VAL A 26 6.12 -7.93 12.64
N MET A 27 6.13 -8.76 11.60
CA MET A 27 7.33 -9.48 11.20
C MET A 27 8.31 -8.46 10.60
N VAL A 28 9.13 -7.86 11.45
CA VAL A 28 10.38 -7.22 11.03
C VAL A 28 11.34 -8.38 10.78
N VAL A 29 11.64 -8.66 9.51
CA VAL A 29 12.59 -9.72 9.15
C VAL A 29 13.98 -9.24 9.57
N PRO A 30 14.65 -9.89 10.55
CA PRO A 30 16.02 -9.55 10.91
C PRO A 30 16.94 -9.76 9.70
N ASP A 31 18.01 -8.97 9.58
CA ASP A 31 18.94 -9.01 8.43
C ASP A 31 19.49 -10.41 8.09
N TYR A 32 19.60 -11.31 9.07
CA TYR A 32 20.08 -12.70 8.89
C TYR A 32 19.00 -13.70 8.43
N LEU A 33 17.74 -13.25 8.32
CA LEU A 33 16.62 -14.00 7.77
C LEU A 33 16.15 -13.39 6.44
N SER A 34 16.99 -12.56 5.82
CA SER A 34 16.69 -11.96 4.53
C SER A 34 16.37 -13.08 3.52
N PRO A 35 15.17 -13.09 2.91
CA PRO A 35 14.79 -14.09 1.91
C PRO A 35 15.72 -14.07 0.69
N TYR A 36 16.54 -13.03 0.55
CA TYR A 36 17.52 -12.85 -0.51
C TYR A 36 18.86 -13.58 -0.28
N ASP A 37 19.13 -14.05 0.94
CA ASP A 37 20.37 -14.77 1.27
C ASP A 37 20.39 -16.20 0.69
N SER A 38 19.22 -16.72 0.29
CA SER A 38 19.03 -18.05 -0.30
C SER A 38 19.25 -18.11 -1.83
N ALA A 39 19.82 -17.04 -2.40
CA ALA A 39 19.79 -16.66 -3.82
C ALA A 39 18.52 -15.90 -4.22
N LEU A 40 18.72 -14.75 -4.87
CA LEU A 40 17.65 -13.94 -5.46
C LEU A 40 16.91 -14.76 -6.54
N PRO A 41 15.57 -14.62 -6.68
CA PRO A 41 14.84 -15.25 -7.76
C PRO A 41 15.47 -14.90 -9.11
N GLN A 42 16.03 -15.90 -9.80
CA GLN A 42 16.59 -15.70 -11.13
C GLN A 42 15.45 -15.44 -12.11
N GLY A 43 15.29 -14.17 -12.51
CA GLY A 43 14.53 -13.74 -13.68
C GLY A 43 13.19 -14.44 -13.88
N TYR A 44 12.17 -14.07 -13.11
CA TYR A 44 10.80 -14.41 -13.47
C TYR A 44 10.35 -13.60 -14.69
N GLN A 45 9.75 -14.29 -15.66
CA GLN A 45 8.97 -13.65 -16.73
C GLN A 45 7.89 -12.78 -16.07
N MET A 46 7.63 -11.60 -16.62
CA MET A 46 6.54 -10.70 -16.19
C MET A 46 5.21 -11.46 -16.21
N GLY A 47 4.90 -12.14 -15.12
CA GLY A 47 3.57 -12.66 -14.82
C GLY A 47 2.65 -11.45 -14.81
N SER A 48 1.69 -11.46 -15.70
CA SER A 48 0.74 -10.37 -15.87
C SER A 48 0.11 -9.99 -14.51
N ALA A 49 0.05 -8.69 -14.23
CA ALA A 49 -0.63 -8.02 -13.11
C ALA A 49 0.23 -7.67 -11.86
N ASN A 50 0.89 -6.51 -11.92
CA ASN A 50 0.38 -5.26 -11.33
C ASN A 50 1.13 -4.10 -12.01
N PRO A 51 0.48 -3.01 -12.44
CA PRO A 51 1.20 -1.80 -12.73
C PRO A 51 1.53 -1.18 -11.36
N VAL A 52 2.51 -1.72 -10.63
CA VAL A 52 3.24 -0.84 -9.72
C VAL A 52 3.80 0.22 -10.65
N ARG A 53 3.24 1.43 -10.58
CA ARG A 53 3.57 2.51 -11.51
C ARG A 53 4.89 3.14 -11.06
N LEU A 54 5.89 2.29 -10.86
CA LEU A 54 7.22 2.74 -10.49
C LEU A 54 7.80 3.48 -11.68
N MET A 55 8.09 4.75 -11.44
CA MET A 55 8.82 5.59 -12.37
C MET A 55 10.19 5.84 -11.78
N MET A 56 11.22 5.57 -12.57
CA MET A 56 12.60 5.74 -12.18
C MET A 56 13.25 6.81 -13.05
N GLU A 57 13.85 7.80 -12.41
CA GLU A 57 14.45 8.94 -13.11
C GLU A 57 15.75 9.41 -12.44
N PRO A 58 16.76 9.83 -13.23
CA PRO A 58 18.02 10.31 -12.70
C PRO A 58 17.87 11.71 -12.09
N VAL A 59 18.10 11.84 -10.80
CA VAL A 59 17.98 13.10 -10.05
C VAL A 59 18.98 13.10 -8.90
N ASP A 60 19.65 14.23 -8.66
CA ASP A 60 20.52 14.39 -7.48
C ASP A 60 19.68 14.79 -6.26
N PRO A 61 19.66 13.99 -5.17
CA PRO A 61 18.92 14.32 -3.94
C PRO A 61 19.37 15.64 -3.31
N ALA A 62 20.62 16.07 -3.51
CA ALA A 62 21.09 17.36 -3.02
C ALA A 62 20.38 18.54 -3.71
N GLY A 63 20.04 18.40 -4.99
CA GLY A 63 19.25 19.38 -5.75
C GLY A 63 17.81 19.50 -5.23
N GLU A 64 17.27 18.42 -4.66
CA GLU A 64 15.97 18.35 -4.01
C GLU A 64 16.01 18.79 -2.53
N ARG A 65 17.15 19.31 -2.06
CA ARG A 65 17.38 19.74 -0.66
C ARG A 65 17.22 18.61 0.36
N LEU A 66 17.46 17.36 -0.07
CA LEU A 66 17.40 16.18 0.80
C LEU A 66 18.70 16.00 1.58
N VAL A 67 18.55 15.57 2.84
CA VAL A 67 19.64 15.22 3.74
C VAL A 67 19.83 13.71 3.71
N ILE A 68 21.05 13.29 3.41
CA ILE A 68 21.47 11.89 3.46
C ILE A 68 22.20 11.72 4.78
N GLU A 69 21.62 10.96 5.69
CA GLU A 69 22.15 10.81 7.04
C GLU A 69 23.22 9.73 7.12
N GLU A 70 23.21 8.78 6.19
CA GLU A 70 24.12 7.65 6.19
C GLU A 70 25.07 7.66 5.00
N ASN A 71 26.29 7.18 5.29
CA ASN A 71 27.49 7.12 4.47
C ASN A 71 27.30 7.29 2.93
N LYS A 72 27.30 8.54 2.46
CA LYS A 72 27.16 8.96 1.04
C LYS A 72 28.18 8.34 0.07
N SER A 73 29.23 7.69 0.60
CA SER A 73 30.29 7.06 -0.19
C SER A 73 29.95 5.66 -0.68
N LEU A 74 28.97 5.00 -0.06
CA LEU A 74 28.54 3.68 -0.48
C LEU A 74 27.77 3.76 -1.80
N SER A 75 28.21 2.96 -2.76
CA SER A 75 27.50 2.74 -4.01
C SER A 75 26.56 1.54 -3.87
N ASN A 76 25.56 1.47 -4.75
CA ASN A 76 24.51 0.44 -4.72
C ASN A 76 23.78 0.46 -3.37
N GLN A 77 23.09 1.56 -3.11
CA GLN A 77 22.31 1.74 -1.89
C GLN A 77 20.88 2.13 -2.25
N LEU A 78 19.92 1.60 -1.49
CA LEU A 78 18.51 1.87 -1.61
C LEU A 78 18.02 2.53 -0.32
N TYR A 79 17.23 3.58 -0.49
CA TYR A 79 16.73 4.41 0.60
C TYR A 79 15.24 4.68 0.43
N ILE A 80 14.58 5.00 1.54
CA ILE A 80 13.25 5.59 1.56
C ILE A 80 13.34 7.08 1.89
N GLN A 81 12.51 7.91 1.26
CA GLN A 81 12.38 9.33 1.59
C GLN A 81 11.38 9.55 2.73
N MET A 82 11.85 10.17 3.82
CA MET A 82 11.06 10.57 4.98
C MET A 82 11.17 12.08 5.20
N GLY A 83 10.19 12.83 4.70
CA GLY A 83 10.25 14.30 4.69
C GLY A 83 11.42 14.79 3.84
N ASN A 84 12.35 15.52 4.47
CA ASN A 84 13.58 15.99 3.84
C ASN A 84 14.79 15.07 4.06
N ARG A 85 14.60 13.88 4.65
CA ARG A 85 15.66 12.89 4.89
C ARG A 85 15.49 11.70 3.94
N ILE A 86 16.58 11.06 3.56
CA ILE A 86 16.57 9.72 2.95
C ILE A 86 17.29 8.74 3.87
N LEU A 87 16.65 7.60 4.14
CA LEU A 87 17.01 6.64 5.20
C LEU A 87 17.07 5.21 4.65
N THR A 88 17.80 4.32 5.31
CA THR A 88 17.92 2.89 4.96
C THR A 88 16.82 2.02 5.58
N GLU A 89 15.93 2.62 6.37
CA GLU A 89 14.69 2.06 6.88
C GLU A 89 13.69 3.18 7.14
N GLY A 90 12.39 2.87 7.17
CA GLY A 90 11.37 3.86 7.47
C GLY A 90 9.97 3.30 7.59
N THR A 91 9.07 4.16 8.07
CA THR A 91 7.65 3.83 8.26
C THR A 91 6.78 4.69 7.36
N VAL A 92 5.90 4.06 6.59
CA VAL A 92 4.90 4.72 5.73
C VAL A 92 3.50 4.39 6.19
N MET A 93 2.51 5.07 5.61
CA MET A 93 1.11 4.80 5.88
C MET A 93 0.53 3.87 4.82
N LEU A 94 -0.34 2.97 5.26
CA LEU A 94 -1.18 2.17 4.39
C LEU A 94 -1.99 3.10 3.51
N GLY A 95 -2.10 2.75 2.24
CA GLY A 95 -2.92 3.50 1.30
C GLY A 95 -2.28 4.78 0.76
N GLU A 96 -1.01 5.06 1.08
CA GLU A 96 -0.28 6.26 0.65
C GLU A 96 0.88 5.93 -0.30
N ASP A 97 1.16 6.87 -1.21
CA ASP A 97 2.36 6.81 -2.05
C ASP A 97 3.59 7.25 -1.26
N TYR A 98 4.73 6.62 -1.55
CA TYR A 98 6.03 7.02 -1.03
C TYR A 98 7.12 6.91 -2.10
N VAL A 99 8.28 7.48 -1.79
CA VAL A 99 9.40 7.62 -2.73
C VAL A 99 10.59 6.85 -2.21
N LEU A 100 11.15 6.03 -3.09
CA LEU A 100 12.42 5.35 -2.88
C LEU A 100 13.53 6.09 -3.66
N TRP A 101 14.77 5.94 -3.20
CA TRP A 101 15.96 6.51 -3.82
C TRP A 101 17.02 5.44 -4.00
N ALA A 102 17.62 5.37 -5.18
CA ALA A 102 18.71 4.45 -5.47
C ALA A 102 20.00 5.21 -5.78
N ARG A 103 21.08 4.88 -5.08
CA ARG A 103 22.44 5.24 -5.46
C ARG A 103 23.07 4.09 -6.22
N ILE A 104 23.34 4.29 -7.51
CA ILE A 104 23.85 3.26 -8.41
C ILE A 104 25.34 3.50 -8.67
N GLY A 105 26.17 2.48 -8.45
CA GLY A 105 27.61 2.53 -8.70
C GLY A 105 28.04 2.01 -10.07
N GLY A 106 27.26 1.12 -10.67
CA GLY A 106 27.60 0.43 -11.92
C GLY A 106 26.65 0.76 -13.07
N ARG A 107 27.13 0.57 -14.30
CA ARG A 107 26.27 0.59 -15.50
C ARG A 107 25.70 -0.81 -15.75
N GLY A 108 24.46 -0.91 -16.21
CA GLY A 108 23.88 -2.18 -16.63
C GLY A 108 22.37 -2.24 -16.44
N GLY A 109 21.79 -3.42 -16.64
CA GLY A 109 20.39 -3.65 -16.30
C GLY A 109 20.17 -3.60 -14.79
N LEU A 110 19.09 -2.95 -14.38
CA LEU A 110 18.64 -2.88 -12.99
C LEU A 110 17.31 -3.64 -12.82
N GLN A 111 17.23 -4.40 -11.74
CA GLN A 111 16.02 -5.09 -11.30
C GLN A 111 15.79 -4.74 -9.83
N LEU A 112 14.62 -4.23 -9.49
CA LEU A 112 14.20 -3.93 -8.11
C LEU A 112 13.12 -4.93 -7.70
N PHE A 113 13.31 -5.49 -6.53
CA PHE A 113 12.45 -6.50 -5.93
C PHE A 113 11.83 -5.99 -4.64
N ASP A 114 10.65 -6.54 -4.33
CA ASP A 114 10.00 -6.49 -3.02
C ASP A 114 9.73 -7.93 -2.60
N TYR A 115 10.44 -8.39 -1.58
CA TYR A 115 10.65 -9.82 -1.35
C TYR A 115 11.03 -10.54 -2.66
N ASP A 116 10.38 -11.63 -3.02
CA ASP A 116 10.65 -12.40 -4.23
C ASP A 116 10.01 -11.78 -5.51
N ARG A 117 9.26 -10.69 -5.38
CA ARG A 117 8.54 -10.07 -6.50
C ARG A 117 9.39 -9.03 -7.22
N LEU A 118 9.64 -9.24 -8.51
CA LEU A 118 10.18 -8.18 -9.39
C LEU A 118 9.13 -7.09 -9.62
N ILE A 119 9.43 -5.86 -9.19
CA ILE A 119 8.49 -4.72 -9.27
C ILE A 119 8.93 -3.62 -10.24
N LEU A 120 10.20 -3.57 -10.61
CA LEU A 120 10.72 -2.64 -11.61
C LEU A 120 11.94 -3.26 -12.31
N SER A 121 11.98 -3.12 -13.63
CA SER A 121 13.15 -3.48 -14.43
C SER A 121 13.51 -2.34 -15.39
N GLN A 122 14.77 -1.94 -15.39
CA GLN A 122 15.34 -0.96 -16.29
C GLN A 122 16.44 -1.64 -17.12
N PRO A 123 16.33 -1.72 -18.45
CA PRO A 123 17.31 -2.43 -19.28
C PRO A 123 18.73 -1.88 -19.18
N SER A 124 18.86 -0.57 -18.90
CA SER A 124 20.14 0.10 -18.73
C SER A 124 20.01 1.31 -17.83
N VAL A 125 20.85 1.37 -16.79
CA VAL A 125 21.08 2.55 -15.96
C VAL A 125 22.55 2.95 -16.02
N LEU A 126 22.82 4.24 -15.80
CA LEU A 126 24.17 4.78 -15.59
C LEU A 126 24.44 4.96 -14.09
N PRO A 127 25.70 4.97 -13.64
CA PRO A 127 26.05 5.33 -12.27
C PRO A 127 25.49 6.72 -11.92
N GLY A 128 24.90 6.84 -10.73
CA GLY A 128 24.26 8.08 -10.31
C GLY A 128 23.15 7.86 -9.29
N TRP A 129 22.43 8.94 -8.98
CA TRP A 129 21.25 8.91 -8.14
C TRP A 129 19.99 8.82 -8.97
N TYR A 130 19.03 8.06 -8.47
CA TYR A 130 17.72 7.90 -9.08
C TYR A 130 16.63 8.03 -8.03
N ARG A 131 15.59 8.79 -8.39
CA ARG A 131 14.31 8.80 -7.69
C ARG A 131 13.44 7.69 -8.27
N ILE A 132 12.79 6.94 -7.40
CA ILE A 132 11.83 5.90 -7.74
C ILE A 132 10.49 6.28 -7.09
N SER A 133 9.57 6.81 -7.88
CA SER A 133 8.25 7.27 -7.43
C SER A 133 7.17 6.25 -7.76
N GLY A 134 6.04 6.31 -7.04
CA GLY A 134 4.88 5.41 -7.25
C GLY A 134 4.92 4.13 -6.44
N ALA A 135 5.86 3.98 -5.51
CA ALA A 135 5.80 2.96 -4.48
C ALA A 135 4.60 3.27 -3.56
N TYR A 136 3.93 2.24 -3.06
CA TYR A 136 2.63 2.38 -2.42
C TYR A 136 2.55 1.48 -1.20
N GLY A 137 1.97 1.97 -0.10
CA GLY A 137 1.66 1.15 1.07
C GLY A 137 0.48 0.24 0.77
N ASP A 138 0.71 -0.79 -0.05
CA ASP A 138 -0.33 -1.65 -0.61
C ASP A 138 -0.78 -2.77 0.34
N SER A 139 -0.02 -3.02 1.41
CA SER A 139 -0.34 -4.01 2.43
C SER A 139 0.25 -3.65 3.79
N LEU A 140 -0.46 -3.99 4.86
CA LEU A 140 0.06 -3.82 6.22
C LEU A 140 1.19 -4.79 6.49
N GLY A 141 2.21 -4.29 7.22
CA GLY A 141 3.39 -5.05 7.56
C GLY A 141 4.64 -4.50 6.89
N SER A 142 5.66 -5.33 6.78
CA SER A 142 6.97 -4.92 6.27
C SER A 142 7.08 -5.23 4.78
N HIS A 143 7.54 -4.27 3.99
CA HIS A 143 8.16 -4.51 2.69
C HIS A 143 9.66 -4.65 2.84
N LEU A 144 10.28 -5.47 1.99
CA LEU A 144 11.73 -5.67 1.97
C LEU A 144 12.26 -5.49 0.56
N TYR A 145 12.79 -4.30 0.29
CA TYR A 145 13.28 -3.93 -1.02
C TYR A 145 14.76 -4.22 -1.19
N ARG A 146 15.12 -4.77 -2.37
CA ARG A 146 16.51 -4.91 -2.82
C ARG A 146 16.56 -4.72 -4.32
N PHE A 147 17.54 -3.98 -4.82
CA PHE A 147 17.83 -3.98 -6.26
C PHE A 147 19.12 -4.71 -6.58
N GLN A 148 19.22 -5.19 -7.80
CA GLN A 148 20.46 -5.64 -8.42
C GLN A 148 20.78 -4.79 -9.63
N VAL A 149 22.07 -4.47 -9.80
CA VAL A 149 22.59 -3.81 -10.99
C VAL A 149 23.90 -4.48 -11.40
N ALA A 150 23.97 -4.96 -12.64
CA ALA A 150 25.16 -5.64 -13.17
C ALA A 150 25.72 -6.75 -12.25
N GLY A 151 24.84 -7.51 -11.58
CA GLY A 151 25.22 -8.58 -10.65
C GLY A 151 25.62 -8.13 -9.24
N LEU A 152 25.58 -6.83 -8.94
CA LEU A 152 25.80 -6.28 -7.60
C LEU A 152 24.47 -5.93 -6.94
N SER A 153 24.28 -6.36 -5.70
CA SER A 153 23.09 -6.06 -4.91
C SER A 153 23.21 -4.74 -4.16
N SER A 154 22.08 -4.12 -3.86
CA SER A 154 21.96 -3.07 -2.85
C SER A 154 21.95 -3.63 -1.43
N ASN A 155 21.89 -2.75 -0.42
CA ASN A 155 21.39 -3.11 0.91
C ASN A 155 19.93 -3.62 0.83
N ASP A 156 19.51 -4.27 1.90
CA ASP A 156 18.10 -4.44 2.21
C ASP A 156 17.55 -3.15 2.76
N LEU A 157 16.43 -2.71 2.20
CA LEU A 157 15.65 -1.58 2.69
C LEU A 157 14.33 -2.13 3.24
N THR A 158 14.16 -2.01 4.55
CA THR A 158 12.91 -2.35 5.22
C THR A 158 11.99 -1.13 5.27
N VAL A 159 10.76 -1.29 4.78
CA VAL A 159 9.72 -0.26 4.87
C VAL A 159 8.53 -0.81 5.63
N LEU A 160 8.24 -0.26 6.80
CA LEU A 160 7.09 -0.66 7.61
C LEU A 160 5.85 0.13 7.21
N VAL A 161 4.78 -0.56 6.83
CA VAL A 161 3.48 0.04 6.52
C VAL A 161 2.61 0.01 7.77
N SER A 162 2.31 1.19 8.30
CA SER A 162 1.40 1.39 9.44
C SER A 162 -0.02 1.70 8.98
N PRO A 163 -1.06 1.41 9.76
CA PRO A 163 -2.46 1.63 9.37
C PRO A 163 -2.84 3.03 8.88
N GLY A 164 -2.19 4.09 9.36
CA GLY A 164 -2.46 5.45 8.88
C GLY A 164 -3.91 5.94 9.03
N GLY A 165 -4.73 5.26 9.86
CA GLY A 165 -6.16 5.55 10.02
C GLY A 165 -7.10 4.75 9.09
N TYR A 166 -6.56 3.92 8.19
CA TYR A 166 -7.39 3.01 7.38
C TYR A 166 -8.01 1.91 8.25
N PRO A 167 -9.23 1.45 7.92
CA PRO A 167 -9.82 0.26 8.53
C PRO A 167 -8.93 -0.97 8.33
N THR A 168 -8.60 -1.66 9.43
CA THR A 168 -7.72 -2.85 9.44
C THR A 168 -8.43 -4.16 9.81
N ALA A 169 -9.75 -4.09 10.00
CA ALA A 169 -10.57 -5.26 10.32
C ALA A 169 -10.94 -6.11 9.09
N TYR A 170 -10.55 -5.66 7.89
CA TYR A 170 -10.94 -6.27 6.62
C TYR A 170 -9.71 -6.76 5.85
N SER A 171 -9.88 -7.73 4.95
CA SER A 171 -8.79 -8.17 4.07
C SER A 171 -8.36 -7.11 3.05
N LEU A 172 -9.29 -6.27 2.59
CA LEU A 172 -9.04 -5.15 1.68
C LEU A 172 -9.67 -3.88 2.21
N THR A 173 -8.91 -2.79 2.17
CA THR A 173 -9.35 -1.45 2.53
C THR A 173 -9.03 -0.45 1.42
N GLY A 174 -9.65 0.71 1.45
CA GLY A 174 -9.36 1.76 0.49
C GLY A 174 -10.21 3.00 0.72
N ARG A 175 -10.07 3.97 -0.20
CA ARG A 175 -10.78 5.24 -0.11
C ARG A 175 -11.33 5.69 -1.47
N VAL A 176 -12.48 6.34 -1.46
CA VAL A 176 -13.06 7.03 -2.62
C VAL A 176 -13.08 8.53 -2.32
N VAL A 177 -12.49 9.32 -3.21
CA VAL A 177 -12.29 10.76 -3.01
C VAL A 177 -12.61 11.56 -4.28
N ASP A 178 -12.84 12.86 -4.15
CA ASP A 178 -12.83 13.78 -5.29
C ASP A 178 -11.39 14.22 -5.66
N ARG A 179 -11.25 15.05 -6.69
CA ARG A 179 -9.92 15.59 -7.11
C ARG A 179 -9.25 16.49 -6.07
N SER A 180 -9.99 16.98 -5.08
CA SER A 180 -9.49 17.79 -3.99
C SER A 180 -9.10 16.94 -2.76
N GLY A 181 -9.27 15.61 -2.82
CA GLY A 181 -8.99 14.68 -1.73
C GLY A 181 -10.11 14.56 -0.69
N ASN A 182 -11.27 15.17 -0.93
CA ASN A 182 -12.43 15.05 -0.04
C ASN A 182 -13.06 13.67 -0.20
N GLY A 183 -13.41 13.04 0.92
CA GLY A 183 -14.07 11.74 0.92
C GLY A 183 -15.46 11.80 0.28
N LEU A 184 -15.75 10.85 -0.60
CA LEU A 184 -17.07 10.70 -1.20
C LEU A 184 -17.85 9.64 -0.42
N SER A 185 -18.79 10.08 0.41
CA SER A 185 -19.64 9.23 1.24
C SER A 185 -20.71 8.50 0.43
N GLY A 186 -20.99 7.24 0.77
CA GLY A 186 -22.02 6.45 0.10
C GLY A 186 -21.67 6.06 -1.35
N ALA A 187 -20.42 6.21 -1.77
CA ALA A 187 -19.94 5.68 -3.04
C ALA A 187 -19.96 4.15 -2.98
N ARG A 188 -20.58 3.52 -3.99
CA ARG A 188 -20.62 2.06 -4.10
C ARG A 188 -19.34 1.57 -4.75
N VAL A 189 -18.53 0.83 -4.00
CA VAL A 189 -17.32 0.17 -4.50
C VAL A 189 -17.65 -1.26 -4.90
N THR A 190 -17.18 -1.69 -6.07
CA THR A 190 -17.37 -3.05 -6.59
C THR A 190 -16.04 -3.66 -6.96
N LEU A 191 -15.82 -4.91 -6.53
CA LEU A 191 -14.72 -5.77 -6.95
C LEU A 191 -15.23 -6.88 -7.84
N THR A 192 -14.47 -7.21 -8.88
CA THR A 192 -14.70 -8.38 -9.73
C THR A 192 -13.38 -9.11 -10.01
N ASN A 193 -13.39 -10.44 -9.93
CA ASN A 193 -12.25 -11.28 -10.33
C ASN A 193 -12.54 -12.03 -11.65
N SER A 194 -11.51 -12.69 -12.19
CA SER A 194 -11.60 -13.47 -13.44
C SER A 194 -12.61 -14.63 -13.36
N ASP A 195 -12.86 -15.13 -12.15
CA ASP A 195 -13.71 -16.30 -11.92
C ASP A 195 -15.20 -15.93 -11.82
N GLY A 196 -15.54 -14.66 -12.06
CA GLY A 196 -16.91 -14.14 -12.02
C GLY A 196 -17.40 -13.76 -10.62
N GLY A 197 -16.55 -13.85 -9.60
CA GLY A 197 -16.82 -13.35 -8.26
C GLY A 197 -17.05 -11.83 -8.28
N ARG A 198 -18.11 -11.38 -7.62
CA ARG A 198 -18.48 -9.97 -7.54
C ARG A 198 -18.85 -9.60 -6.11
N PHE A 199 -18.18 -8.58 -5.58
CA PHE A 199 -18.36 -8.12 -4.21
C PHE A 199 -18.57 -6.61 -4.22
N SER A 200 -19.34 -6.08 -3.26
CA SER A 200 -19.54 -4.63 -3.16
C SER A 200 -19.74 -4.15 -1.74
N THR A 201 -19.29 -2.93 -1.48
CA THR A 201 -19.48 -2.21 -0.22
C THR A 201 -19.77 -0.73 -0.52
N SER A 202 -20.08 0.04 0.52
CA SER A 202 -20.27 1.49 0.41
C SER A 202 -19.28 2.22 1.31
N THR A 203 -18.85 3.40 0.87
CA THR A 203 -17.95 4.24 1.66
C THR A 203 -18.66 4.92 2.84
N ASP A 204 -17.89 5.14 3.91
CA ASP A 204 -18.29 5.95 5.06
C ASP A 204 -18.24 7.46 4.78
N GLN A 205 -18.53 8.27 5.81
CA GLN A 205 -18.55 9.74 5.70
C GLN A 205 -17.22 10.36 5.28
N SER A 206 -16.09 9.70 5.56
CA SER A 206 -14.75 10.15 5.20
C SER A 206 -14.24 9.51 3.90
N GLY A 207 -15.07 8.71 3.23
CA GLY A 207 -14.79 8.05 1.97
C GLY A 207 -14.08 6.70 2.10
N TYR A 208 -13.85 6.20 3.32
CA TYR A 208 -13.19 4.90 3.52
C TYR A 208 -14.17 3.75 3.31
N TYR A 209 -13.64 2.63 2.85
CA TYR A 209 -14.38 1.38 2.76
C TYR A 209 -13.49 0.20 3.14
N GLY A 210 -14.11 -0.90 3.54
CA GLY A 210 -13.45 -2.18 3.75
C GLY A 210 -14.32 -3.32 3.27
N LEU A 211 -13.69 -4.41 2.87
CA LEU A 211 -14.35 -5.59 2.34
C LEU A 211 -13.50 -6.84 2.57
N ASP A 212 -14.14 -7.92 3.04
CA ASP A 212 -13.52 -9.24 3.16
C ASP A 212 -13.66 -10.04 1.87
N VAL A 213 -12.52 -10.36 1.26
CA VAL A 213 -12.37 -11.15 0.04
C VAL A 213 -11.14 -12.05 0.16
N ALA A 214 -11.15 -13.15 -0.58
CA ALA A 214 -9.98 -14.02 -0.66
C ALA A 214 -8.79 -13.29 -1.30
N ALA A 215 -7.58 -13.79 -1.02
CA ALA A 215 -6.39 -13.34 -1.72
C ALA A 215 -6.53 -13.58 -3.23
N GLY A 216 -6.12 -12.61 -4.02
CA GLY A 216 -6.28 -12.67 -5.48
C GLY A 216 -6.25 -11.30 -6.13
N GLN A 217 -6.31 -11.31 -7.46
CA GLN A 217 -6.37 -10.10 -8.28
C GLN A 217 -7.83 -9.72 -8.56
N TYR A 218 -8.13 -8.43 -8.38
CA TYR A 218 -9.46 -7.88 -8.60
C TYR A 218 -9.40 -6.61 -9.46
N SER A 219 -10.36 -6.50 -10.38
CA SER A 219 -10.74 -5.20 -10.91
C SER A 219 -11.61 -4.48 -9.90
N ILE A 220 -11.29 -3.23 -9.60
CA ILE A 220 -12.02 -2.39 -8.66
C ILE A 220 -12.63 -1.17 -9.38
N ASN A 221 -13.86 -0.81 -9.02
CA ASN A 221 -14.51 0.40 -9.53
C ASN A 221 -15.43 1.03 -8.48
N ALA A 222 -15.64 2.34 -8.57
CA ALA A 222 -16.59 3.08 -7.75
C ALA A 222 -17.74 3.66 -8.58
N GLN A 223 -18.88 3.86 -7.93
CA GLN A 223 -20.04 4.55 -8.47
C GLN A 223 -20.58 5.52 -7.43
N HIS A 224 -20.78 6.77 -7.82
CA HIS A 224 -21.36 7.80 -6.97
C HIS A 224 -22.16 8.80 -7.83
N PRO A 225 -23.37 9.22 -7.43
CA PRO A 225 -24.12 10.24 -8.15
C PRO A 225 -23.27 11.51 -8.33
N GLY A 226 -23.18 12.03 -9.55
CA GLY A 226 -22.40 13.25 -9.82
C GLY A 226 -20.90 13.03 -10.06
N TYR A 227 -20.37 11.81 -9.96
CA TYR A 227 -18.96 11.51 -10.24
C TYR A 227 -18.75 10.32 -11.18
N ALA A 228 -17.80 10.48 -12.11
CA ALA A 228 -17.25 9.41 -12.92
C ALA A 228 -15.95 8.89 -12.32
N PHE A 229 -15.70 7.58 -12.42
CA PHE A 229 -14.50 6.92 -11.94
C PHE A 229 -13.87 6.10 -13.07
N ILE A 230 -12.56 5.94 -13.00
CA ILE A 230 -11.81 5.01 -13.85
C ILE A 230 -11.58 3.74 -13.03
N PRO A 231 -11.96 2.54 -13.54
CA PRO A 231 -11.64 1.30 -12.87
C PRO A 231 -10.13 1.11 -12.70
N ASP A 232 -9.71 0.47 -11.61
CA ASP A 232 -8.32 0.11 -11.35
C ASP A 232 -8.17 -1.39 -11.08
N GLN A 233 -6.94 -1.85 -10.85
CA GLN A 233 -6.63 -3.20 -10.38
C GLN A 233 -6.08 -3.14 -8.96
N VAL A 234 -6.43 -4.15 -8.15
CA VAL A 234 -5.88 -4.32 -6.81
C VAL A 234 -5.55 -5.79 -6.55
N GLN A 235 -4.39 -6.01 -5.95
CA GLN A 235 -3.97 -7.31 -5.43
C GLN A 235 -4.33 -7.37 -3.96
N VAL A 236 -5.11 -8.39 -3.58
CA VAL A 236 -5.36 -8.73 -2.18
C VAL A 236 -4.37 -9.81 -1.76
N MET A 237 -3.57 -9.52 -0.74
CA MET A 237 -2.58 -10.41 -0.17
C MET A 237 -3.21 -11.34 0.86
N GLY A 238 -2.78 -12.60 0.86
CA GLY A 238 -3.17 -13.55 1.91
C GLY A 238 -2.42 -13.25 3.21
N GLY A 239 -3.14 -13.21 4.33
CA GLY A 239 -2.52 -13.04 5.65
C GLY A 239 -2.13 -11.60 6.02
N ALA A 240 -2.43 -10.62 5.18
CA ALA A 240 -2.22 -9.20 5.47
C ALA A 240 -3.43 -8.36 4.99
N VAL A 241 -3.64 -7.20 5.61
CA VAL A 241 -4.62 -6.22 5.12
C VAL A 241 -4.04 -5.52 3.91
N SER A 242 -4.72 -5.59 2.77
CA SER A 242 -4.30 -4.91 1.55
C SER A 242 -5.01 -3.56 1.40
N ALA A 243 -4.41 -2.62 0.69
CA ALA A 243 -4.99 -1.33 0.38
C ALA A 243 -5.07 -1.11 -1.13
N ALA A 244 -6.25 -0.71 -1.61
CA ALA A 244 -6.44 -0.22 -2.96
C ALA A 244 -6.04 1.25 -3.06
N ARG A 245 -5.43 1.63 -4.19
CA ARG A 245 -5.22 3.03 -4.55
C ARG A 245 -6.54 3.83 -4.47
N PRO A 246 -6.51 5.10 -4.06
CA PRO A 246 -7.72 5.89 -3.95
C PRO A 246 -8.45 5.99 -5.30
N LEU A 247 -9.75 5.71 -5.30
CA LEU A 247 -10.59 5.88 -6.48
C LEU A 247 -10.99 7.35 -6.57
N ILE A 248 -10.44 8.06 -7.56
CA ILE A 248 -10.63 9.51 -7.71
C ILE A 248 -11.82 9.79 -8.62
N GLY A 249 -12.86 10.40 -8.03
CA GLY A 249 -14.06 10.85 -8.71
C GLY A 249 -13.85 12.15 -9.45
N VAL A 250 -14.28 12.18 -10.71
CA VAL A 250 -14.34 13.38 -11.54
C VAL A 250 -15.80 13.84 -11.65
N PRO A 251 -16.14 15.09 -11.28
CA PRO A 251 -17.52 15.59 -11.38
C PRO A 251 -18.09 15.46 -12.79
N PHE A 252 -19.33 14.99 -12.91
CA PHE A 252 -20.08 15.02 -14.17
C PHE A 252 -20.47 16.46 -14.51
N SER A 253 -19.99 16.97 -15.65
CA SER A 253 -20.46 18.22 -16.26
C SER A 253 -21.50 17.94 -17.35
N GLY A 254 -22.52 17.13 -17.03
CA GLY A 254 -23.71 16.96 -17.87
C GLY A 254 -24.83 17.91 -17.45
N PRO A 255 -25.75 18.30 -18.35
CA PRO A 255 -26.85 19.20 -17.99
C PRO A 255 -27.69 18.58 -16.86
N SER A 256 -27.87 19.34 -15.78
CA SER A 256 -28.81 19.00 -14.72
C SER A 256 -30.22 18.98 -15.31
N ILE A 257 -30.80 17.81 -15.53
CA ILE A 257 -32.24 17.71 -15.81
C ILE A 257 -32.98 17.98 -14.51
N SER A 258 -33.32 19.24 -14.27
CA SER A 258 -34.31 19.60 -13.27
C SER A 258 -35.64 18.99 -13.71
N ALA A 259 -36.03 17.87 -13.09
CA ALA A 259 -37.37 17.32 -13.23
C ALA A 259 -38.37 18.30 -12.60
N GLY A 260 -38.88 19.22 -13.41
CA GLY A 260 -39.78 20.29 -13.00
C GLY A 260 -40.54 20.83 -14.20
N GLY A 261 -41.22 19.95 -14.92
CA GLY A 261 -42.11 20.30 -16.02
C GLY A 261 -43.39 19.48 -15.92
N THR A 262 -44.41 20.06 -15.29
CA THR A 262 -45.79 19.58 -15.28
C THR A 262 -46.28 19.45 -16.72
N LEU A 263 -46.83 18.28 -17.08
CA LEU A 263 -47.45 18.07 -18.39
C LEU A 263 -48.81 18.80 -18.46
N PRO A 264 -49.17 19.40 -19.61
CA PRO A 264 -50.51 19.93 -19.87
C PRO A 264 -51.55 18.82 -20.06
#